data_AF-A0A0Q0S9I0-F1
#
_entry.id   AF-A0A0Q0S9I0-F1
#
_cell.length_a   1.000
_cell.length_b   1.000
_cell.length_c   1.000
_cell.angle_alpha   90.00
_cell.angle_beta   90.00
_cell.angle_gamma   90.00
#
_symmetry.space_group_name_H-M   'P 1'
#
loop_
_entity.id
_entity.type
_entity.pdbx_description
1 polymer ?
#
loop_
_entity_poly.entity_id
_entity_poly.type
_entity_poly.pdbx_seq_one_letter_code
_entity_poly.pdbx_strand_id
1 'polypeptide(L)'
;MDELLRQLERANSTDKKIEIEILLSKAYTSICDLRKQTLTKTLTLESIEEIEFFFQNNELNIETLNFENRYFLKYAKCLSFFWESYTYYGEGQRSKGKFDLFKSLKENDLVLNIHHSEGDCANVLRKMENYWMASNQIYTKYKIDLINKKYVR
;
A
#
# COMPACT_ATOMS: atom_id res chain seq x y z
N MET A 1 7.23 -1.75 9.42
CA MET A 1 7.74 -1.36 8.08
C MET A 1 8.96 -0.43 8.16
N ASP A 2 8.95 0.61 9.00
CA ASP A 2 10.06 1.57 9.16
C ASP A 2 11.46 0.95 9.31
N GLU A 3 11.59 -0.03 10.21
CA GLU A 3 12.88 -0.69 10.46
C GLU A 3 13.38 -1.46 9.24
N LEU A 4 12.48 -2.09 8.47
CA LEU A 4 12.84 -2.78 7.23
C LEU A 4 13.39 -1.81 6.18
N LEU A 5 12.82 -0.61 6.09
CA LEU A 5 13.30 0.42 5.17
C LEU A 5 14.66 0.98 5.59
N ARG A 6 14.89 1.19 6.89
CA ARG A 6 16.20 1.61 7.42
C ARG A 6 17.27 0.54 7.18
N GLN A 7 16.92 -0.73 7.38
CA GLN A 7 17.82 -1.85 7.08
C GLN A 7 18.11 -1.96 5.58
N LEU A 8 17.11 -1.76 4.73
CA LEU A 8 17.28 -1.75 3.29
C LEU A 8 18.21 -0.60 2.84
N GLU A 9 18.09 0.60 3.41
CA GLU A 9 18.98 1.72 3.08
C GLU A 9 20.43 1.41 3.49
N ARG A 10 20.65 0.96 4.73
CA ARG A 10 21.99 0.70 5.30
C ARG A 10 22.71 -0.44 4.60
N ALA A 11 22.00 -1.55 4.35
CA ALA A 11 22.61 -2.76 3.83
C ALA A 11 22.50 -2.88 2.30
N ASN A 12 21.64 -2.09 1.65
CA ASN A 12 21.23 -2.29 0.25
C ASN A 12 20.88 -3.76 -0.05
N SER A 13 20.30 -4.44 0.95
CA SER A 13 20.10 -5.88 0.98
C SER A 13 18.91 -6.30 0.13
N THR A 14 19.15 -7.21 -0.81
CA THR A 14 18.09 -7.84 -1.61
C THR A 14 17.08 -8.54 -0.71
N ASP A 15 17.52 -9.17 0.38
CA ASP A 15 16.64 -9.90 1.29
C ASP A 15 15.64 -8.96 1.98
N LYS A 16 16.10 -7.78 2.41
CA LYS A 16 15.21 -6.76 2.99
C LYS A 16 14.20 -6.22 1.99
N LYS A 17 14.58 -6.12 0.71
CA LYS A 17 13.64 -5.79 -0.36
C LYS A 17 12.59 -6.87 -0.54
N ILE A 18 12.98 -8.14 -0.48
CA ILE A 18 12.06 -9.29 -0.59
C ILE A 18 11.08 -9.29 0.58
N GLU A 19 11.54 -9.06 1.82
CA GLU A 19 10.67 -8.95 3.00
C GLU A 19 9.60 -7.87 2.82
N ILE A 20 9.97 -6.71 2.27
CA ILE A 20 9.01 -5.63 1.95
C ILE A 20 8.01 -6.09 0.88
N GLU A 21 8.47 -6.71 -0.21
CA GLU A 21 7.58 -7.20 -1.29
C GLU A 21 6.57 -8.24 -0.78
N ILE A 22 6.97 -9.10 0.15
CA ILE A 22 6.07 -10.08 0.77
C ILE A 22 4.95 -9.36 1.55
N LEU A 23 5.27 -8.30 2.30
CA LEU A 23 4.27 -7.52 3.03
C LEU A 23 3.30 -6.80 2.08
N LEU A 24 3.81 -6.20 1.01
CA LEU A 24 2.99 -5.53 0.00
C LEU A 24 2.06 -6.53 -0.72
N SER A 25 2.61 -7.69 -1.09
CA SER A 25 1.84 -8.77 -1.71
C SER A 25 0.73 -9.28 -0.79
N LYS A 26 1.05 -9.46 0.51
CA LYS A 26 0.05 -9.85 1.51
C LYS A 26 -1.06 -8.81 1.63
N ALA A 27 -0.71 -7.53 1.73
CA ALA A 27 -1.70 -6.44 1.81
C ALA A 27 -2.62 -6.40 0.58
N TYR A 28 -2.04 -6.50 -0.61
CA TYR A 28 -2.81 -6.52 -1.86
C TYR A 28 -3.75 -7.73 -1.94
N THR A 29 -3.25 -8.90 -1.54
CA THR A 29 -4.05 -10.14 -1.50
C THR A 29 -5.19 -10.03 -0.49
N SER A 30 -4.97 -9.42 0.68
CA SER A 30 -6.02 -9.20 1.67
C SER A 30 -7.16 -8.32 1.13
N ILE A 31 -6.87 -7.27 0.36
CA ILE A 31 -7.94 -6.48 -0.29
C ILE A 31 -8.65 -7.28 -1.40
N CYS A 32 -7.92 -8.13 -2.14
CA CYS A 32 -8.54 -9.07 -3.08
C CYS A 32 -9.51 -10.03 -2.36
N ASP A 33 -9.14 -10.51 -1.18
CA ASP A 33 -9.99 -11.38 -0.36
C ASP A 33 -11.24 -10.65 0.13
N LEU A 34 -11.13 -9.40 0.61
CA LEU A 34 -12.30 -8.58 0.95
C LEU A 34 -13.24 -8.38 -0.25
N ARG A 35 -12.68 -8.11 -1.42
CA ARG A 35 -13.46 -7.97 -2.67
C ARG A 35 -14.19 -9.27 -3.00
N LYS A 36 -13.51 -10.41 -2.89
CA LYS A 36 -14.09 -11.74 -3.13
C LYS A 36 -15.22 -12.02 -2.13
N GLN A 37 -14.99 -11.77 -0.84
CA GLN A 37 -15.99 -11.97 0.21
C GLN A 37 -17.21 -11.05 0.04
N THR A 38 -17.01 -9.83 -0.45
CA THR A 38 -18.09 -8.91 -0.82
C THR A 38 -18.94 -9.51 -1.96
N LEU A 39 -18.29 -10.01 -3.01
CA LEU A 39 -18.96 -10.65 -4.15
C LEU A 39 -19.72 -11.93 -3.76
N THR A 40 -19.14 -12.74 -2.87
CA THR A 40 -19.76 -14.00 -2.39
C THR A 40 -20.72 -13.81 -1.23
N LYS A 41 -20.91 -12.58 -0.74
CA LYS A 41 -21.73 -12.25 0.44
C LYS A 41 -21.33 -13.02 1.70
N THR A 42 -20.03 -13.24 1.87
CA THR A 42 -19.43 -13.93 3.03
C THR A 42 -18.56 -13.00 3.86
N LEU A 43 -18.62 -11.69 3.62
CA LEU A 43 -17.83 -10.70 4.34
C LEU A 43 -18.29 -10.64 5.80
N THR A 44 -17.33 -10.69 6.71
CA THR A 44 -17.58 -10.61 8.16
C THR A 44 -16.89 -9.38 8.75
N LEU A 45 -17.44 -8.84 9.84
CA LEU A 45 -16.80 -7.73 10.56
C LEU A 45 -15.37 -8.07 11.01
N GLU A 46 -15.18 -9.28 11.54
CA GLU A 46 -13.87 -9.81 11.95
C GLU A 46 -12.84 -9.77 10.82
N SER A 47 -13.22 -10.21 9.61
CA SER A 47 -12.32 -10.17 8.45
C SER A 47 -11.91 -8.75 8.06
N ILE A 48 -12.82 -7.78 8.20
CA ILE A 48 -12.54 -6.36 7.90
C ILE A 48 -11.56 -5.82 8.94
N GLU A 49 -11.81 -6.09 10.22
CA GLU A 49 -10.99 -5.60 11.34
C GLU A 49 -9.58 -6.20 11.34
N GLU A 50 -9.43 -7.49 11.05
CA GLU A 50 -8.11 -8.14 10.92
C GLU A 50 -7.26 -7.47 9.83
N ILE A 51 -7.87 -7.18 8.69
CA ILE A 51 -7.16 -6.58 7.55
C ILE A 51 -6.87 -5.11 7.82
N GLU A 52 -7.82 -4.36 8.37
CA GLU A 52 -7.60 -2.97 8.79
C GLU A 52 -6.45 -2.87 9.80
N PHE A 53 -6.43 -3.74 10.80
CA PHE A 53 -5.35 -3.81 11.78
C PHE A 53 -4.01 -4.13 11.12
N PHE A 54 -4.00 -5.02 10.11
CA PHE A 54 -2.78 -5.30 9.34
C PHE A 54 -2.26 -4.07 8.61
N PHE A 55 -3.14 -3.26 8.00
CA PHE A 55 -2.76 -2.01 7.34
C PHE A 55 -2.24 -0.97 8.35
N GLN A 56 -2.95 -0.75 9.47
CA GLN A 56 -2.56 0.20 10.51
C GLN A 56 -1.19 -0.12 11.12
N ASN A 57 -0.89 -1.40 11.38
CA ASN A 57 0.41 -1.80 11.93
C ASN A 57 1.59 -1.67 10.95
N ASN A 58 1.29 -1.56 9.65
CA ASN A 58 2.31 -1.39 8.61
C ASN A 58 2.33 0.02 8.03
N GLU A 59 1.48 0.92 8.53
CA GLU A 59 1.45 2.31 8.13
C GLU A 59 2.82 2.96 8.30
N LEU A 60 3.15 3.83 7.36
CA LEU A 60 4.43 4.50 7.26
C LEU A 60 4.24 5.99 7.47
N ASN A 61 4.79 6.53 8.55
CA ASN A 61 4.86 7.98 8.70
C ASN A 61 6.13 8.50 8.02
N ILE A 62 6.01 9.06 6.82
CA ILE A 62 7.17 9.60 6.08
C ILE A 62 7.87 10.72 6.88
N GLU A 63 7.13 11.50 7.68
CA GLU A 63 7.71 12.63 8.41
C GLU A 63 8.68 12.19 9.52
N THR A 64 8.54 10.95 10.02
CA THR A 64 9.46 10.37 11.00
C THR A 64 10.64 9.64 10.36
N LEU A 65 10.59 9.43 9.03
CA LEU A 65 11.63 8.75 8.27
C LEU A 65 12.67 9.75 7.76
N ASN A 66 13.82 9.80 8.44
CA ASN A 66 14.98 10.56 7.98
C ASN A 66 15.97 9.63 7.26
N PHE A 67 15.83 9.53 5.94
CA PHE A 67 16.75 8.80 5.07
C PHE A 67 17.81 9.74 4.51
N GLU A 68 19.08 9.34 4.54
CA GLU A 68 20.18 10.11 3.95
C GLU A 68 20.11 10.11 2.42
N ASN A 69 19.62 9.01 1.85
CA ASN A 69 19.53 8.84 0.41
C ASN A 69 18.18 9.33 -0.12
N ARG A 70 18.23 10.35 -0.98
CA ARG A 70 17.05 10.93 -1.66
C ARG A 70 16.25 9.92 -2.47
N TYR A 71 16.86 8.87 -3.02
CA TYR A 71 16.15 7.80 -3.72
C TYR A 71 15.34 6.95 -2.76
N PHE A 72 15.89 6.64 -1.58
CA PHE A 72 15.19 5.91 -0.52
C PHE A 72 14.02 6.71 0.04
N LEU A 73 14.18 8.01 0.22
CA LEU A 73 13.07 8.89 0.61
C LEU A 73 11.93 8.85 -0.40
N LYS A 74 12.24 8.91 -1.71
CA LYS A 74 11.22 8.78 -2.78
C LYS A 74 10.56 7.41 -2.77
N TYR A 75 11.33 6.34 -2.59
CA TYR A 75 10.83 4.97 -2.50
C TYR A 75 9.88 4.80 -1.32
N ALA A 76 10.30 5.20 -0.12
CA ALA A 76 9.50 5.14 1.10
C ALA A 76 8.21 5.99 0.98
N LYS A 77 8.29 7.14 0.31
CA LYS A 77 7.11 7.96 0.03
C LYS A 77 6.05 7.23 -0.82
N CYS A 78 6.48 6.53 -1.87
CA CYS A 78 5.56 5.69 -2.64
C CYS A 78 4.95 4.57 -1.80
N LEU A 79 5.72 3.97 -0.89
CA LEU A 79 5.20 2.93 -0.01
C LEU A 79 4.22 3.47 1.03
N SER A 80 4.40 4.67 1.58
CA SER A 80 3.38 5.24 2.48
C SER A 80 2.07 5.46 1.73
N PHE A 81 2.11 5.97 0.50
CA PHE A 81 0.90 6.10 -0.31
C PHE A 81 0.25 4.76 -0.67
N PHE A 82 1.03 3.69 -0.80
CA PHE A 82 0.50 2.34 -0.91
C PHE A 82 -0.30 1.96 0.34
N TRP A 83 0.27 2.16 1.54
CA TRP A 83 -0.39 1.82 2.80
C TRP A 83 -1.61 2.71 3.06
N GLU A 84 -1.60 3.97 2.63
CA GLU A 84 -2.72 4.91 2.78
C GLU A 84 -3.81 4.75 1.72
N SER A 85 -3.64 3.83 0.74
CA SER A 85 -4.51 3.71 -0.44
C SER A 85 -5.96 3.36 -0.12
N TYR A 86 -6.23 2.77 1.06
CA TYR A 86 -7.58 2.51 1.56
C TYR A 86 -8.35 3.78 1.90
N THR A 87 -7.67 4.93 2.01
CA THR A 87 -8.31 6.25 2.13
C THR A 87 -8.07 7.11 0.89
N TYR A 88 -9.10 7.82 0.43
CA TYR A 88 -8.95 8.75 -0.69
C TYR A 88 -10.02 9.83 -0.74
N TYR A 89 -9.74 10.97 -1.35
CA TYR A 89 -10.77 11.96 -1.64
C TYR A 89 -11.62 11.46 -2.81
N GLY A 90 -12.93 11.24 -2.56
CA GLY A 90 -13.92 11.06 -3.64
C GLY A 90 -13.98 12.31 -4.52
N GLU A 91 -14.54 12.18 -5.74
CA GLU A 91 -14.62 13.20 -6.80
C GLU A 91 -14.44 14.67 -6.34
N GLY A 92 -13.19 15.16 -6.37
CA GLY A 92 -12.82 16.54 -6.06
C GLY A 92 -12.47 16.83 -4.59
N GLN A 93 -11.37 17.56 -4.37
CA GLN A 93 -10.82 17.92 -3.05
C GLN A 93 -11.74 18.76 -2.14
N ARG A 94 -12.90 19.24 -2.60
CA ARG A 94 -13.55 20.42 -2.01
C ARG A 94 -14.78 20.21 -1.11
N SER A 95 -15.33 19.01 -0.88
CA SER A 95 -16.52 18.96 0.00
C SER A 95 -16.95 17.64 0.67
N LYS A 96 -16.38 16.46 0.37
CA LYS A 96 -16.97 15.19 0.84
C LYS A 96 -16.17 14.38 1.87
N GLY A 97 -15.06 14.91 2.38
CA GLY A 97 -14.16 14.17 3.28
C GLY A 97 -13.35 13.08 2.56
N LYS A 98 -12.44 12.43 3.27
CA LYS A 98 -11.75 11.23 2.76
C LYS A 98 -12.72 10.05 2.87
N PHE A 99 -12.94 9.36 1.75
CA PHE A 99 -13.46 8.00 1.75
C PHE A 99 -12.49 7.10 2.50
N ASP A 100 -13.03 6.13 3.23
CA ASP A 100 -12.30 5.07 3.92
C ASP A 100 -12.96 3.73 3.59
N LEU A 101 -12.20 2.82 2.99
CA LEU A 101 -12.71 1.52 2.56
C LEU A 101 -13.22 0.69 3.73
N PHE A 102 -12.46 0.61 4.83
CA PHE A 102 -12.81 -0.25 5.96
C PHE A 102 -14.08 0.27 6.64
N LYS A 103 -14.18 1.60 6.83
CA LYS A 103 -15.40 2.22 7.33
C LYS A 103 -16.60 1.96 6.41
N SER A 104 -16.43 2.15 5.10
CA SER A 104 -17.47 1.90 4.10
C SER A 104 -17.96 0.45 4.16
N LEU A 105 -17.06 -0.53 4.27
CA LEU A 105 -17.42 -1.95 4.36
C LEU A 105 -18.13 -2.32 5.66
N LYS A 106 -17.80 -1.67 6.79
CA LYS A 106 -18.47 -1.88 8.08
C LYS A 106 -19.88 -1.29 8.12
N GLU A 107 -20.09 -0.16 7.47
CA GLU A 107 -21.36 0.59 7.49
C GLU A 107 -22.33 0.16 6.38
N ASN A 108 -21.84 -0.46 5.30
CA ASN A 108 -22.68 -0.85 4.16
C ASN A 108 -23.56 -2.07 4.45
N ASP A 109 -24.85 -1.95 4.11
CA ASP A 109 -25.70 -3.11 3.91
C ASP A 109 -25.31 -3.82 2.60
N LEU A 110 -24.52 -4.88 2.74
CA LEU A 110 -24.06 -5.71 1.63
C LEU A 110 -25.20 -6.40 0.88
N VAL A 111 -26.45 -6.38 1.37
CA VAL A 111 -27.57 -6.91 0.58
C VAL A 111 -27.98 -5.93 -0.52
N LEU A 112 -27.86 -4.62 -0.26
CA LEU A 112 -28.34 -3.56 -1.13
C LEU A 112 -27.22 -2.93 -1.99
N ASN A 113 -25.98 -2.89 -1.48
CA ASN A 113 -24.90 -2.07 -2.04
C ASN A 113 -23.69 -2.85 -2.58
N ILE A 114 -23.82 -4.13 -2.93
CA ILE A 114 -22.70 -5.00 -3.39
C ILE A 114 -21.86 -4.35 -4.48
N HIS A 115 -22.51 -3.82 -5.52
CA HIS A 115 -21.81 -3.22 -6.66
C HIS A 115 -21.00 -1.97 -6.27
N HIS A 116 -21.44 -1.26 -5.24
CA HIS A 116 -20.71 -0.10 -4.72
C HIS A 116 -19.47 -0.53 -3.95
N SER A 117 -19.63 -1.44 -2.98
CA SER A 117 -18.51 -1.97 -2.18
C SER A 117 -17.46 -2.70 -3.02
N GLU A 118 -17.88 -3.42 -4.07
CA GLU A 118 -16.98 -4.08 -5.01
C GLU A 118 -16.16 -3.06 -5.81
N GLY A 119 -16.81 -2.00 -6.30
CA GLY A 119 -16.15 -0.90 -7.00
C GLY A 119 -15.13 -0.18 -6.11
N ASP A 120 -15.44 0.01 -4.83
CA ASP A 120 -14.53 0.61 -3.86
C ASP A 120 -13.27 -0.23 -3.62
N CYS A 121 -13.43 -1.54 -3.42
CA CYS A 121 -12.30 -2.46 -3.32
C CYS A 121 -11.44 -2.43 -4.61
N ALA A 122 -12.06 -2.44 -5.79
CA ALA A 122 -11.35 -2.37 -7.06
C ALA A 122 -10.56 -1.05 -7.22
N ASN A 123 -11.12 0.07 -6.75
CA ASN A 123 -10.45 1.37 -6.75
C ASN A 123 -9.22 1.40 -5.84
N VAL A 124 -9.31 0.80 -4.65
CA VAL A 124 -8.17 0.67 -3.72
C VAL A 124 -7.08 -0.22 -4.33
N LEU A 125 -7.44 -1.38 -4.89
CA LEU A 125 -6.48 -2.28 -5.55
C LEU A 125 -5.70 -1.57 -6.68
N ARG A 126 -6.39 -0.79 -7.52
CA ARG A 126 -5.75 -0.02 -8.59
C ARG A 126 -4.76 1.02 -8.04
N LYS A 127 -5.10 1.69 -6.93
CA LYS A 127 -4.18 2.63 -6.26
C LYS A 127 -2.95 1.90 -5.70
N MET A 128 -3.16 0.76 -5.04
CA MET A 128 -2.07 -0.08 -4.53
C MET A 128 -1.11 -0.49 -5.65
N GLU A 129 -1.62 -1.00 -6.77
CA GLU A 129 -0.81 -1.36 -7.95
C GLU A 129 0.03 -0.20 -8.46
N ASN A 130 -0.59 0.98 -8.62
CA ASN A 130 0.11 2.17 -9.11
C ASN A 130 1.29 2.55 -8.21
N TYR A 131 1.08 2.57 -6.89
CA TYR A 131 2.14 2.92 -5.95
C TYR A 131 3.20 1.82 -5.81
N TRP A 132 2.80 0.55 -5.91
CA TRP A 132 3.73 -0.57 -5.89
C TRP A 132 4.63 -0.59 -7.13
N MET A 133 4.05 -0.39 -8.32
CA MET A 133 4.83 -0.26 -9.55
C MET A 133 5.80 0.94 -9.48
N ALA A 134 5.30 2.10 -9.03
CA ALA A 134 6.12 3.31 -8.91
C ALA A 134 7.31 3.10 -7.94
N SER A 135 7.08 2.46 -6.79
CA SER A 135 8.14 2.16 -5.83
C SER A 135 9.18 1.21 -6.43
N ASN A 136 8.75 0.17 -7.14
CA ASN A 136 9.64 -0.77 -7.82
C ASN A 136 10.47 -0.11 -8.93
N GLN A 137 9.90 0.81 -9.71
CA GLN A 137 10.63 1.60 -10.70
C GLN A 137 11.71 2.49 -10.07
N ILE A 138 11.40 3.16 -8.96
CA ILE A 138 12.36 4.00 -8.22
C ILE A 138 13.53 3.14 -7.72
N TYR A 139 13.23 2.00 -7.07
CA TYR A 139 14.26 1.12 -6.53
C TYR A 139 15.14 0.52 -7.64
N THR A 140 14.53 0.09 -8.75
CA THR A 140 15.25 -0.48 -9.90
C THR A 140 16.19 0.54 -10.53
N LYS A 141 15.71 1.77 -10.75
CA LYS A 141 16.54 2.85 -11.26
C LYS A 141 17.75 3.12 -10.36
N TYR A 142 17.54 3.15 -9.05
CA TYR A 142 18.63 3.31 -8.09
C TYR A 142 19.66 2.17 -8.18
N LYS A 143 19.24 0.91 -8.31
CA LYS A 143 20.17 -0.23 -8.46
C LYS A 143 20.95 -0.16 -9.77
N ILE A 144 20.33 0.23 -10.88
CA ILE A 144 21.00 0.43 -12.16
C ILE A 144 22.06 1.54 -12.04
N ASP A 145 21.71 2.69 -11.45
CA ASP A 145 22.63 3.81 -11.24
C ASP A 145 23.86 3.38 -10.40
N LEU A 146 23.66 2.54 -9.37
CA LEU A 146 24.77 1.99 -8.57
C LEU A 146 25.68 1.05 -9.36
N ILE A 147 25.10 0.17 -10.19
CA ILE A 147 25.88 -0.75 -11.04
C ILE A 147 26.69 0.05 -12.05
N ASN A 148 26.07 1.01 -12.74
CA ASN A 148 26.75 1.82 -13.74
C ASN A 148 27.93 2.59 -13.14
N LYS A 149 27.78 3.16 -11.93
CA LYS A 149 28.91 3.81 -11.23
C LYS A 149 30.06 2.87 -10.91
N LYS A 150 29.81 1.57 -10.74
CA LYS A 150 30.82 0.57 -10.42
C LYS A 150 31.57 0.06 -11.65
N TYR A 151 30.90 -0.03 -12.81
CA TYR A 151 31.42 -0.69 -14.01
C TYR A 151 31.72 0.26 -15.18
N VAL A 152 31.18 1.49 -15.19
CA VAL A 152 31.56 2.53 -16.13
C VAL A 152 32.65 3.37 -15.45
N ARG A 153 33.88 2.84 -15.46
CA ARG A 153 35.12 3.59 -15.23
C ARG A 153 35.82 3.78 -16.55
#